data_AF-A0A0B2S9M5-F1
#
_entry.id   AF-A0A0B2S9M5-F1
#
_cell.length_a   1.000
_cell.length_b   1.000
_cell.length_c   1.000
_cell.angle_alpha   90.00
_cell.angle_beta   90.00
_cell.angle_gamma   90.00
#
_symmetry.space_group_name_H-M   'P 1'
#
loop_
_entity.id
_entity.type
_entity.pdbx_description
1 polymer ?
#
loop_
_entity_poly.entity_id
_entity_poly.type
_entity_poly.pdbx_seq_one_letter_code
_entity_poly.pdbx_strand_id
1 'polypeptide(L)'
;MQRLQQEDFMLSQCDRIIEGEVQMGGQEHFYLEPHSTLIWTVDGGNEVHMISSTQAYARKFDKNLGRIRPQKLAVVAPQKNQKYVSHALGLPMSKVVCKTKLVGGGFGGKETRSAFIVVAASVQSYLLNRPVKITLDRDVDMMITGQ
;
A
#
# COMPACT_ATOMS: atom_id res chain seq x y z
N MET A 1 5.66 14.90 35.78
CA MET A 1 5.18 14.60 37.14
C MET A 1 4.07 15.55 37.61
N GLN A 2 4.14 16.87 37.41
CA GLN A 2 3.07 17.80 37.85
C GLN A 2 1.69 17.58 37.20
N ARG A 3 1.62 17.09 35.95
CA ARG A 3 0.35 16.92 35.23
C ARG A 3 -0.54 15.79 35.77
N LEU A 4 0.08 14.68 36.20
CA LEU A 4 -0.62 13.54 36.80
C LEU A 4 -1.19 13.89 38.18
N GLN A 5 -0.42 14.61 39.00
CA GLN A 5 -0.90 15.07 40.31
C GLN A 5 -2.09 16.05 40.22
N GLN A 6 -2.20 16.78 39.11
CA GLN A 6 -3.31 17.69 38.87
C GLN A 6 -4.57 16.95 38.38
N GLU A 7 -4.43 15.85 37.66
CA GLU A 7 -5.55 14.98 37.26
C GLU A 7 -6.18 14.29 38.49
N ASP A 8 -5.35 13.76 39.40
CA ASP A 8 -5.81 13.12 40.64
C ASP A 8 -6.55 14.09 41.58
N PHE A 9 -6.07 15.33 41.67
CA PHE A 9 -6.74 16.38 42.46
C PHE A 9 -8.12 16.72 41.91
N MET A 10 -8.26 16.79 40.58
CA MET A 10 -9.53 17.14 39.94
C MET A 10 -10.55 15.99 40.04
N LEU A 11 -10.11 14.74 39.93
CA LEU A 11 -10.94 13.56 40.17
C LEU A 11 -11.49 13.53 41.61
N SER A 12 -10.69 13.96 42.59
CA SER A 12 -11.11 14.01 44.01
C SER A 12 -12.24 15.00 44.32
N GLN A 13 -12.48 15.97 43.42
CA GLN A 13 -13.54 16.97 43.54
C GLN A 13 -14.85 16.54 42.87
N CYS A 14 -14.88 15.41 42.16
CA CYS A 14 -16.07 14.93 41.48
C CYS A 14 -17.03 14.20 42.44
N ASP A 15 -18.33 14.50 42.35
CA ASP A 15 -19.36 13.83 43.16
C ASP A 15 -19.45 12.32 42.87
N ARG A 16 -19.07 11.91 41.65
CA ARG A 16 -19.01 10.52 41.20
C ARG A 16 -17.86 10.35 40.21
N ILE A 17 -17.15 9.23 40.34
CA ILE A 17 -16.17 8.74 39.36
C ILE A 17 -16.72 7.40 38.85
N ILE A 18 -16.77 7.24 37.54
CA ILE A 18 -17.18 5.98 36.90
C ILE A 18 -16.00 5.48 36.10
N GLU A 19 -15.55 4.27 36.45
CA GLU A 19 -14.48 3.56 35.78
C GLU A 19 -15.06 2.33 35.10
N GLY A 20 -14.45 1.96 33.97
CA GLY A 20 -14.84 0.79 33.22
C GLY A 20 -13.88 0.55 32.05
N GLU A 21 -13.93 -0.66 31.53
CA GLU A 21 -13.17 -1.07 30.36
C GLU A 21 -14.12 -1.34 29.20
N VAL A 22 -13.64 -1.09 27.98
CA VAL A 22 -14.35 -1.46 26.75
C VAL A 22 -13.41 -2.24 25.85
N GLN A 23 -13.93 -3.32 25.26
CA GLN A 23 -13.23 -4.06 24.23
C GLN A 23 -13.71 -3.60 22.85
N MET A 24 -12.78 -3.33 21.96
CA MET A 24 -13.04 -3.03 20.55
C MET A 24 -12.34 -4.08 19.69
N GLY A 25 -13.10 -4.77 18.84
CA GLY A 25 -12.55 -5.76 17.91
C GLY A 25 -11.80 -5.13 16.73
N GLY A 26 -11.08 -5.97 15.98
CA GLY A 26 -10.49 -5.60 14.70
C GLY A 26 -11.53 -5.46 13.59
N GLN A 27 -11.12 -4.85 12.47
CA GLN A 27 -11.96 -4.73 11.28
C GLN A 27 -11.17 -5.04 10.02
N GLU A 28 -11.70 -5.98 9.26
CA GLU A 28 -11.19 -6.32 7.94
C GLU A 28 -11.54 -5.26 6.90
N HIS A 29 -10.59 -4.99 5.98
CA HIS A 29 -10.80 -4.00 4.92
C HIS A 29 -11.82 -4.46 3.87
N PHE A 30 -11.87 -5.78 3.60
CA PHE A 30 -12.78 -6.44 2.66
C PHE A 30 -13.00 -5.69 1.33
N TYR A 31 -11.90 -5.37 0.62
CA TYR A 31 -11.99 -4.80 -0.72
C TYR A 31 -12.57 -5.80 -1.73
N LEU A 32 -13.36 -5.30 -2.68
CA LEU A 32 -14.02 -6.15 -3.69
C LEU A 32 -13.01 -6.80 -4.64
N GLU A 33 -11.93 -6.07 -4.96
CA GLU A 33 -10.77 -6.58 -5.67
C GLU A 33 -9.72 -7.06 -4.66
N PRO A 34 -9.35 -8.35 -4.59
CA PRO A 34 -8.18 -8.80 -3.83
C PRO A 34 -6.88 -8.15 -4.31
N HIS A 35 -5.77 -8.36 -3.62
CA HIS A 35 -4.50 -7.87 -4.13
C HIS A 35 -4.11 -8.55 -5.46
N SER A 36 -3.75 -7.74 -6.45
CA SER A 36 -3.29 -8.21 -7.75
C SER A 36 -2.14 -7.38 -8.30
N THR A 37 -1.15 -8.03 -8.90
CA THR A 37 -0.05 -7.38 -9.60
C THR A 37 0.35 -8.14 -10.87
N LEU A 38 0.80 -7.39 -11.88
CA LEU A 38 1.39 -7.89 -13.11
C LEU A 38 2.76 -7.22 -13.26
N ILE A 39 3.81 -8.02 -13.42
CA ILE A 39 5.18 -7.55 -13.57
C ILE A 39 5.79 -8.18 -14.83
N TRP A 40 6.58 -7.40 -15.55
CA TRP A 40 7.37 -7.90 -16.66
C TRP A 40 8.71 -7.17 -16.73
N THR A 41 9.74 -7.92 -17.11
CA THR A 41 11.06 -7.40 -17.44
C THR A 41 11.13 -6.95 -18.88
N VAL A 42 11.95 -5.93 -19.12
CA VAL A 42 12.29 -5.40 -20.45
C VAL A 42 13.81 -5.37 -20.57
N ASP A 43 14.31 -5.40 -21.80
CA ASP A 43 15.74 -5.36 -22.11
C ASP A 43 16.56 -6.44 -21.37
N GLY A 44 16.04 -7.67 -21.32
CA GLY A 44 16.72 -8.79 -20.65
C GLY A 44 16.87 -8.62 -19.13
N GLY A 45 16.00 -7.84 -18.50
CA GLY A 45 16.02 -7.58 -17.06
C GLY A 45 16.63 -6.23 -16.67
N ASN A 46 17.08 -5.42 -17.63
CA ASN A 46 17.63 -4.10 -17.32
C ASN A 46 16.56 -3.08 -16.88
N GLU A 47 15.30 -3.31 -17.23
CA GLU A 47 14.16 -2.50 -16.78
C GLU A 47 13.01 -3.42 -16.32
N VAL A 48 12.27 -2.97 -15.31
CA VAL A 48 11.11 -3.68 -14.76
C VAL A 48 9.90 -2.78 -14.80
N HIS A 49 8.84 -3.26 -15.41
CA HIS A 49 7.55 -2.60 -15.40
C HIS A 49 6.57 -3.41 -14.57
N MET A 50 5.75 -2.69 -13.81
CA MET A 50 4.68 -3.32 -13.02
C MET A 50 3.37 -2.54 -13.13
N ILE A 51 2.28 -3.29 -13.05
CA ILE A 51 0.94 -2.80 -12.77
C ILE A 51 0.50 -3.41 -11.44
N SER A 52 0.14 -2.57 -10.46
CA SER A 52 -0.24 -3.05 -9.12
C SER A 52 -1.51 -2.35 -8.64
N SER A 53 -2.40 -3.09 -7.99
CA SER A 53 -3.56 -2.56 -7.29
C SER A 53 -3.11 -1.93 -5.95
N THR A 54 -2.60 -0.70 -5.97
CA THR A 54 -2.09 0.01 -4.78
C THR A 54 -2.70 1.39 -4.59
N GLN A 55 -2.84 1.83 -3.33
CA GLN A 55 -3.48 3.08 -2.93
C GLN A 55 -2.57 4.32 -2.92
N ALA A 56 -1.29 4.20 -3.26
CA ALA A 56 -0.51 5.40 -3.53
C ALA A 56 -1.17 6.14 -4.70
N TYR A 57 -1.52 7.41 -4.56
CA TYR A 57 -1.96 8.24 -5.69
C TYR A 57 -1.08 9.49 -5.68
N ALA A 58 -0.17 9.61 -6.64
CA ALA A 58 0.56 10.85 -6.84
C ALA A 58 -0.28 11.76 -7.75
N ARG A 59 -0.90 12.80 -7.19
CA ARG A 59 -1.45 13.91 -7.99
C ARG A 59 -0.26 14.73 -8.50
N LYS A 60 0.05 14.67 -9.80
CA LYS A 60 0.89 15.72 -10.42
C LYS A 60 0.02 16.97 -10.60
N PHE A 61 0.34 18.02 -9.84
CA PHE A 61 -0.22 19.36 -10.06
C PHE A 61 0.34 19.91 -11.37
N ASP A 62 -0.53 20.26 -12.31
CA ASP A 62 -0.10 20.90 -13.54
C ASP A 62 0.06 22.40 -13.31
N LYS A 63 1.31 22.85 -13.22
CA LYS A 63 1.68 24.25 -12.97
C LYS A 63 1.22 25.20 -14.09
N ASN A 64 1.03 24.70 -15.31
CA ASN A 64 0.66 25.53 -16.47
C ASN A 64 -0.85 25.70 -16.61
N LEU A 65 -1.64 24.78 -16.07
CA LEU A 65 -3.10 24.80 -16.18
C LEU A 65 -3.82 25.09 -14.85
N GLY A 66 -3.08 25.24 -13.74
CA GLY A 66 -3.64 25.55 -12.42
C GLY A 66 -4.60 24.47 -11.87
N ARG A 67 -4.63 23.27 -12.47
CA ARG A 67 -5.56 22.20 -12.09
C ARG A 67 -4.88 20.84 -12.03
N ILE A 68 -5.47 19.93 -11.27
CA ILE A 68 -5.08 18.53 -11.25
C ILE A 68 -5.62 17.87 -12.53
N ARG A 69 -4.73 17.35 -13.41
CA ARG A 69 -5.18 16.53 -14.54
C ARG A 69 -5.50 15.11 -14.05
N PRO A 70 -6.65 14.52 -14.43
CA PRO A 70 -6.82 13.08 -14.36
C PRO A 70 -5.93 12.45 -15.44
N GLN A 71 -4.88 11.72 -15.04
CA GLN A 71 -4.10 10.96 -16.00
C GLN A 71 -4.88 9.69 -16.36
N LYS A 72 -5.20 9.52 -17.65
CA LYS A 72 -5.87 8.33 -18.23
C LYS A 72 -5.09 7.03 -17.97
N LEU A 73 -3.82 7.16 -17.60
CA LEU A 73 -2.96 6.11 -17.04
C LEU A 73 -2.19 6.78 -15.91
N ALA A 74 -2.63 6.61 -14.67
CA ALA A 74 -1.99 7.23 -13.53
C ALA A 74 -0.57 6.65 -13.41
N VAL A 75 0.44 7.45 -13.80
CA VAL A 75 1.82 7.25 -13.33
C VAL A 75 1.83 7.74 -11.90
N VAL A 76 1.17 6.96 -11.05
CA VAL A 76 1.31 7.02 -9.61
C VAL A 76 2.78 6.73 -9.33
N ALA A 77 3.41 7.49 -8.44
CA ALA A 77 4.67 7.07 -7.85
C ALA A 77 4.33 6.20 -6.63
N PRO A 78 4.29 4.86 -6.73
CA PRO A 78 4.11 4.00 -5.58
C PRO A 78 5.54 3.79 -5.06
N GLN A 79 6.06 4.86 -4.46
CA GLN A 79 7.47 4.98 -4.09
C GLN A 79 7.91 3.79 -3.24
N LYS A 80 7.00 3.28 -2.40
CA LYS A 80 7.20 2.07 -1.59
C LYS A 80 7.43 0.83 -2.47
N ASN A 81 6.48 0.47 -3.35
CA ASN A 81 6.60 -0.72 -4.21
C ASN A 81 7.80 -0.63 -5.16
N GLN A 82 8.04 0.55 -5.75
CA GLN A 82 9.21 0.81 -6.59
C GLN A 82 10.51 0.59 -5.81
N LYS A 83 10.59 1.12 -4.57
CA LYS A 83 11.75 0.96 -3.69
C LYS A 83 11.97 -0.49 -3.28
N TYR A 84 10.91 -1.23 -2.95
CA TYR A 84 10.99 -2.64 -2.56
C TYR A 84 11.49 -3.52 -3.71
N VAL A 85 10.98 -3.34 -4.93
CA VAL A 85 11.45 -4.08 -6.11
C VAL A 85 12.88 -3.71 -6.49
N SER A 86 13.21 -2.42 -6.44
CA SER A 86 14.58 -1.94 -6.65
C SER A 86 15.56 -2.58 -5.68
N HIS A 87 15.21 -2.68 -4.39
CA HIS A 87 16.05 -3.37 -3.40
C HIS A 87 16.12 -4.89 -3.63
N ALA A 88 15.00 -5.53 -3.99
CA ALA A 88 14.96 -6.97 -4.19
C ALA A 88 15.77 -7.43 -5.42
N LEU A 89 15.77 -6.65 -6.49
CA LEU A 89 16.47 -6.97 -7.74
C LEU A 89 17.85 -6.31 -7.86
N GLY A 90 18.22 -5.42 -6.94
CA GLY A 90 19.47 -4.65 -7.02
C GLY A 90 19.52 -3.64 -8.18
N LEU A 91 18.35 -3.23 -8.70
CA LEU A 91 18.26 -2.28 -9.81
C LEU A 91 18.10 -0.84 -9.31
N PRO A 92 18.63 0.18 -10.00
CA PRO A 92 18.33 1.57 -9.70
C PRO A 92 16.83 1.85 -9.76
N MET A 93 16.29 2.70 -8.86
CA MET A 93 14.85 3.04 -8.88
C MET A 93 14.39 3.62 -10.22
N SER A 94 15.26 4.28 -10.99
CA SER A 94 14.96 4.80 -12.33
C SER A 94 14.64 3.70 -13.35
N LYS A 95 15.07 2.46 -13.11
CA LYS A 95 14.82 1.27 -13.93
C LYS A 95 13.60 0.47 -13.49
N VAL A 96 12.89 0.93 -12.46
CA VAL A 96 11.68 0.27 -11.98
C VAL A 96 10.51 1.22 -12.20
N VAL A 97 9.62 0.87 -13.13
CA VAL A 97 8.45 1.68 -13.49
C VAL A 97 7.19 1.01 -12.96
N CYS A 98 6.50 1.66 -12.02
CA CYS A 98 5.20 1.20 -11.57
C CYS A 98 4.09 2.09 -12.11
N LYS A 99 3.02 1.46 -12.59
CA LYS A 99 1.78 2.08 -13.03
C LYS A 99 0.62 1.48 -12.24
N THR A 100 -0.42 2.27 -12.00
CA THR A 100 -1.61 1.78 -11.29
C THR A 100 -2.84 2.02 -12.17
N LYS A 101 -3.70 1.00 -12.28
CA LYS A 101 -5.03 1.13 -12.88
C LYS A 101 -6.05 1.49 -11.79
N LEU A 102 -7.33 1.63 -12.14
CA LEU A 102 -8.40 1.79 -11.16
C LEU A 102 -8.37 0.62 -10.16
N VAL A 103 -8.47 0.93 -8.87
CA VAL A 103 -8.42 -0.06 -7.78
C VAL A 103 -9.83 -0.29 -7.26
N GLY A 104 -10.25 -1.56 -7.16
CA GLY A 104 -11.58 -1.97 -6.70
C GLY A 104 -11.76 -1.95 -5.18
N GLY A 105 -11.46 -0.82 -4.56
CA GLY A 105 -11.44 -0.65 -3.10
C GLY A 105 -10.07 -0.94 -2.49
N GLY A 106 -9.77 -0.28 -1.37
CA GLY A 106 -8.48 -0.47 -0.68
C GLY A 106 -8.51 -0.10 0.79
N PHE A 107 -9.23 0.97 1.18
CA PHE A 107 -9.52 1.37 2.57
C PHE A 107 -8.29 1.45 3.52
N GLY A 108 -7.06 1.51 2.99
CA GLY A 108 -5.81 1.53 3.76
C GLY A 108 -4.96 0.25 3.56
N GLY A 109 -5.59 -0.89 3.29
CA GLY A 109 -4.93 -2.19 3.16
C GLY A 109 -4.02 -2.29 1.95
N LYS A 110 -4.26 -1.51 0.89
CA LYS A 110 -3.48 -1.57 -0.37
C LYS A 110 -2.33 -0.56 -0.45
N GLU A 111 -1.96 0.09 0.65
CA GLU A 111 -0.85 1.05 0.66
C GLU A 111 0.52 0.40 0.85
N THR A 112 0.69 -0.40 1.91
CA THR A 112 1.99 -0.98 2.28
C THR A 112 2.00 -2.51 2.14
N ARG A 113 0.86 -3.17 2.35
CA ARG A 113 0.76 -4.63 2.34
C ARG A 113 0.97 -5.22 0.94
N SER A 114 0.85 -4.45 -0.14
CA SER A 114 1.10 -4.98 -1.49
C SER A 114 2.57 -5.39 -1.75
N ALA A 115 3.52 -5.02 -0.88
CA ALA A 115 4.95 -5.22 -1.09
C ALA A 115 5.35 -6.69 -1.33
N PHE A 116 4.79 -7.64 -0.57
CA PHE A 116 5.21 -9.04 -0.64
C PHE A 116 4.88 -9.67 -2.00
N ILE A 117 3.68 -9.39 -2.53
CA ILE A 117 3.22 -9.90 -3.83
C ILE A 117 4.06 -9.30 -4.95
N VAL A 118 4.35 -8.01 -4.86
CA VAL A 118 5.11 -7.29 -5.87
C VAL A 118 6.55 -7.80 -5.92
N VAL A 119 7.21 -7.99 -4.78
CA VAL A 119 8.57 -8.54 -4.72
C VAL A 119 8.61 -9.99 -5.21
N ALA A 120 7.64 -10.82 -4.81
CA ALA A 120 7.57 -12.21 -5.28
C ALA A 120 7.39 -12.30 -6.80
N ALA A 121 6.52 -11.47 -7.38
CA ALA A 121 6.32 -11.41 -8.83
C ALA A 121 7.55 -10.86 -9.56
N SER A 122 8.27 -9.91 -8.97
CA SER A 122 9.43 -9.28 -9.63
C SER A 122 10.60 -10.24 -9.74
N VAL A 123 10.89 -11.02 -8.69
CA VAL A 123 11.94 -12.03 -8.72
C VAL A 123 11.63 -13.12 -9.75
N GLN A 124 10.40 -13.60 -9.79
CA GLN A 124 9.98 -14.61 -10.77
C GLN A 124 10.05 -14.09 -12.21
N SER A 125 9.58 -12.87 -12.45
CA SER A 125 9.67 -12.25 -13.77
C SER A 125 11.12 -12.07 -14.21
N TYR A 126 12.02 -11.75 -13.27
CA TYR A 126 13.45 -11.56 -13.55
C TYR A 126 14.15 -12.87 -13.92
N LEU A 127 13.90 -13.94 -13.16
CA LEU A 127 14.52 -15.25 -13.41
C LEU A 127 14.01 -15.91 -14.68
N LEU A 128 12.70 -15.82 -14.95
CA LEU A 128 12.07 -16.49 -16.08
C LEU A 128 12.09 -15.67 -17.36
N ASN A 129 12.41 -14.37 -17.27
CA ASN A 129 12.30 -13.39 -18.34
C ASN A 129 10.95 -13.44 -19.07
N ARG A 130 9.88 -13.62 -18.29
CA ARG A 130 8.49 -13.70 -18.77
C ARG A 130 7.59 -12.83 -17.89
N PRO A 131 6.50 -12.26 -18.45
CA PRO A 131 5.50 -11.58 -17.65
C PRO A 131 4.88 -12.50 -16.60
N VAL A 132 4.81 -12.05 -15.35
CA VAL A 132 4.23 -12.78 -14.22
C VAL A 132 3.07 -11.97 -13.64
N LYS A 133 1.91 -12.62 -13.52
CA LYS A 133 0.73 -12.07 -12.84
C LYS A 133 0.44 -12.87 -11.58
N ILE A 134 0.27 -12.18 -10.47
CA ILE A 134 -0.20 -12.77 -9.21
C ILE A 134 -1.50 -12.06 -8.83
N THR A 135 -2.55 -12.84 -8.62
CA THR A 135 -3.82 -12.39 -8.06
C THR A 135 -4.13 -13.33 -6.89
N LEU A 136 -4.35 -12.77 -5.70
CA LEU A 136 -4.68 -13.57 -4.54
C LEU A 136 -6.15 -13.97 -4.55
N ASP A 137 -6.44 -15.17 -4.08
CA ASP A 137 -7.79 -15.56 -3.69
C ASP A 137 -8.18 -14.84 -2.40
N ARG A 138 -9.48 -14.62 -2.20
CA ARG A 138 -9.98 -13.74 -1.12
C ARG A 138 -9.63 -14.26 0.28
N ASP A 139 -9.71 -15.56 0.49
CA ASP A 139 -9.34 -16.22 1.74
C ASP A 139 -7.86 -16.01 2.06
N VAL A 140 -6.98 -16.21 1.08
CA VAL A 140 -5.53 -15.98 1.20
C VAL A 140 -5.24 -14.50 1.44
N ASP A 141 -5.94 -13.63 0.72
CA ASP A 141 -5.81 -12.18 0.86
C ASP A 141 -6.21 -11.71 2.27
N MET A 142 -7.32 -12.21 2.82
CA MET A 142 -7.75 -11.93 4.20
C MET A 142 -6.76 -12.49 5.22
N MET A 143 -6.26 -13.72 5.03
CA MET A 143 -5.28 -14.32 5.94
C MET A 143 -3.96 -13.54 5.99
N ILE A 144 -3.50 -13.00 4.86
CA ILE A 144 -2.20 -12.32 4.78
C ILE A 144 -2.32 -10.83 5.09
N THR A 145 -3.42 -10.20 4.66
CA THR A 145 -3.58 -8.73 4.70
C THR A 145 -4.59 -8.22 5.73
N GLY A 146 -5.23 -9.12 6.49
CA GLY A 146 -6.28 -8.78 7.44
C GLY A 146 -5.85 -8.11 8.75
N GLN A 147 -6.76 -7.34 9.33
CA GLN A 147 -6.55 -6.43 10.48
C GLN A 147 -7.24 -6.90 11.76
#